data_AF-A0A1I6BQZ7-F1
#
_entry.id   AF-A0A1I6BQZ7-F1
#
_cell.length_a   1.000
_cell.length_b   1.000
_cell.length_c   1.000
_cell.angle_alpha   90.00
_cell.angle_beta   90.00
_cell.angle_gamma   90.00
#
_symmetry.space_group_name_H-M   'P 1'
#
loop_
_entity.id
_entity.type
_entity.pdbx_description
1 polymer ?
#
loop_
_entity_poly.entity_id
_entity_poly.type
_entity_poly.pdbx_seq_one_letter_code
_entity_poly.pdbx_strand_id
1 'polypeptide(L)'
;MSSELTAADVFNAVAILEDDHTELWFLVAELQKAHPGASLAHLNSLAQQLVVTLLREHRVQLFDPFTEQPVPLPAAQVGALVDDLFRTLGRVPDIGDGMWLGIPIQSEI
;
A
#
# COMPACT_ATOMS: atom_id res chain seq x y z
N MET A 1 2.92 -2.95 -23.68
CA MET A 1 1.75 -2.23 -23.13
C MET A 1 2.02 -2.07 -21.65
N SER A 2 2.09 -0.84 -21.15
CA SER A 2 2.18 -0.61 -19.70
C SER A 2 0.77 -0.77 -19.15
N SER A 3 0.52 -1.83 -18.40
CA SER A 3 -0.72 -2.02 -17.64
C SER A 3 -0.80 -0.97 -16.54
N GLU A 4 -1.90 -0.25 -16.45
CA GLU A 4 -2.14 0.72 -15.37
C GLU A 4 -2.74 0.01 -14.15
N LEU A 5 -2.68 0.66 -12.98
CA LEU A 5 -3.39 0.17 -11.79
C LEU A 5 -4.88 0.03 -12.11
N THR A 6 -5.46 -1.14 -11.85
CA THR A 6 -6.85 -1.42 -12.16
C THR A 6 -7.75 -1.24 -10.95
N ALA A 7 -9.05 -1.03 -11.17
CA ALA A 7 -10.04 -1.02 -10.09
C ALA A 7 -10.10 -2.35 -9.32
N ALA A 8 -9.79 -3.47 -9.99
CA ALA A 8 -9.74 -4.79 -9.34
C ALA A 8 -8.55 -4.90 -8.36
N ASP A 9 -7.40 -4.31 -8.71
CA ASP A 9 -6.24 -4.26 -7.81
C ASP A 9 -6.57 -3.50 -6.52
N VAL A 10 -7.22 -2.35 -6.66
CA VAL A 10 -7.64 -1.52 -5.52
C VAL A 10 -8.69 -2.25 -4.68
N PHE A 11 -9.72 -2.83 -5.32
CA PHE A 11 -10.77 -3.58 -4.63
C PHE A 11 -10.20 -4.74 -3.81
N ASN A 12 -9.32 -5.55 -4.40
CA ASN A 12 -8.70 -6.68 -3.70
C ASN A 12 -7.86 -6.21 -2.51
N ALA A 13 -7.08 -5.13 -2.68
CA ALA A 13 -6.29 -4.58 -1.58
C ALA A 13 -7.17 -4.06 -0.44
N VAL A 14 -8.28 -3.38 -0.73
CA VAL A 14 -9.24 -2.94 0.30
C VAL A 14 -9.83 -4.13 1.04
N ALA A 15 -10.27 -5.18 0.33
CA ALA A 15 -10.84 -6.37 0.95
C ALA A 15 -9.86 -7.06 1.92
N ILE A 16 -8.57 -7.11 1.58
CA ILE A 16 -7.51 -7.64 2.48
C ILE A 16 -7.39 -6.77 3.74
N LEU A 17 -7.42 -5.45 3.58
CA LEU A 17 -7.25 -4.48 4.67
C LEU A 17 -8.49 -4.31 5.55
N GLU A 18 -9.66 -4.75 5.08
CA GLU A 18 -10.88 -4.86 5.89
C GLU A 18 -10.80 -6.05 6.87
N ASP A 19 -10.06 -7.10 6.53
CA ASP A 19 -9.85 -8.27 7.38
C ASP A 19 -8.77 -8.02 8.44
N ASP A 20 -7.60 -7.48 8.06
CA ASP A 20 -6.49 -7.21 8.99
C ASP A 20 -5.50 -6.14 8.48
N HIS A 21 -4.76 -5.53 9.41
CA HIS A 21 -3.57 -4.74 9.06
C HIS A 21 -2.57 -5.64 8.34
N THR A 22 -2.05 -5.15 7.23
CA THR A 22 -1.25 -5.95 6.32
C THR A 22 0.02 -5.20 5.92
N GLU A 23 1.15 -5.90 5.87
CA GLU A 23 2.38 -5.36 5.34
C GLU A 23 2.28 -5.12 3.83
N LEU A 24 2.89 -4.04 3.34
CA LEU A 24 2.88 -3.66 1.93
C LEU A 24 3.41 -4.77 1.01
N TRP A 25 4.39 -5.56 1.46
CA TRP A 25 4.92 -6.67 0.65
C TRP A 25 3.85 -7.68 0.26
N PHE A 26 2.83 -7.89 1.09
CA PHE A 26 1.76 -8.84 0.80
C PHE A 26 0.85 -8.31 -0.31
N LEU A 27 0.50 -7.02 -0.27
CA LEU A 27 -0.26 -6.37 -1.34
C LEU A 27 0.53 -6.37 -2.66
N VAL A 28 1.85 -6.21 -2.59
CA VAL A 28 2.75 -6.32 -3.75
C VAL A 28 2.77 -7.75 -4.31
N ALA A 29 2.75 -8.78 -3.45
CA ALA A 29 2.64 -10.17 -3.89
C ALA A 29 1.31 -10.46 -4.60
N GLU A 30 0.21 -9.86 -4.14
CA GLU A 30 -1.09 -9.94 -4.82
C GLU A 30 -1.07 -9.23 -6.18
N LEU A 31 -0.43 -8.05 -6.29
CA LEU A 31 -0.21 -7.39 -7.57
C LEU A 31 0.61 -8.27 -8.53
N GLN A 32 1.65 -8.96 -8.04
CA GLN A 32 2.44 -9.86 -8.88
C GLN A 32 1.61 -11.04 -9.42
N LYS A 33 0.68 -11.57 -8.63
CA LYS A 33 -0.26 -12.62 -9.07
C LYS A 33 -1.25 -12.10 -10.12
N ALA A 34 -1.76 -10.88 -9.94
CA ALA A 34 -2.71 -10.25 -10.85
C ALA A 34 -2.07 -9.82 -12.18
N HIS A 35 -0.78 -9.48 -12.17
CA HIS A 35 -0.02 -8.99 -13.33
C HIS A 35 1.14 -9.94 -13.68
N PRO A 36 0.86 -11.19 -14.10
CA PRO A 36 1.91 -12.17 -14.40
C PRO A 36 2.77 -11.69 -15.57
N GLY A 37 4.08 -11.54 -15.33
CA GLY A 37 5.05 -11.06 -16.33
C GLY A 37 5.33 -9.56 -16.26
N ALA A 38 4.74 -8.82 -15.32
CA ALA A 38 5.18 -7.47 -15.01
C ALA A 38 6.67 -7.45 -14.58
N SER A 39 7.42 -6.48 -15.08
CA SER A 39 8.80 -6.25 -14.64
C SER A 39 8.83 -5.71 -13.21
N LEU A 40 9.96 -5.84 -12.51
CA LEU A 40 10.13 -5.29 -11.15
C LEU A 40 9.87 -3.78 -11.10
N ALA A 41 10.36 -3.02 -12.08
CA ALA A 41 10.12 -1.58 -12.16
C ALA A 41 8.62 -1.26 -12.32
N HIS A 42 7.89 -2.10 -13.07
CA HIS A 42 6.46 -1.96 -13.26
C HIS A 42 5.67 -2.28 -11.99
N LEU A 43 6.00 -3.39 -11.31
CA LEU A 43 5.40 -3.75 -10.02
C LEU A 43 5.63 -2.66 -8.98
N ASN A 44 6.84 -2.09 -8.93
CA ASN A 44 7.14 -0.99 -8.02
C ASN A 44 6.25 0.24 -8.28
N SER A 45 6.02 0.56 -9.56
CA SER A 45 5.14 1.66 -9.94
C SER A 45 3.67 1.38 -9.60
N LEU A 46 3.18 0.16 -9.83
CA LEU A 46 1.82 -0.24 -9.44
C LEU A 46 1.63 -0.19 -7.92
N ALA A 47 2.60 -0.68 -7.15
CA ALA A 47 2.56 -0.64 -5.69
C ALA A 47 2.54 0.80 -5.15
N GLN A 48 3.36 1.68 -5.72
CA GLN A 48 3.37 3.11 -5.38
C GLN A 48 2.01 3.77 -5.68
N GLN A 49 1.44 3.52 -6.86
CA GLN A 49 0.11 4.03 -7.22
C GLN A 49 -0.97 3.49 -6.28
N LEU A 50 -0.95 2.19 -5.98
CA LEU A 50 -1.90 1.53 -5.10
C LEU A 50 -1.88 2.17 -3.71
N VAL A 51 -0.70 2.32 -3.11
CA VAL A 51 -0.57 2.92 -1.77
C VAL A 51 -1.11 4.35 -1.75
N VAL A 52 -0.78 5.16 -2.77
CA VAL A 52 -1.31 6.54 -2.87
C VAL A 52 -2.84 6.54 -2.97
N THR A 53 -3.42 5.69 -3.81
CA THR A 53 -4.88 5.55 -3.97
C THR A 53 -5.54 5.13 -2.66
N LEU A 54 -5.02 4.09 -1.99
CA LEU A 54 -5.57 3.59 -0.74
C LEU A 54 -5.59 4.67 0.35
N LEU A 55 -4.46 5.36 0.55
CA LEU A 55 -4.31 6.39 1.58
C LEU A 55 -5.15 7.65 1.30
N ARG A 56 -5.40 7.99 0.03
CA ARG A 56 -6.17 9.19 -0.35
C ARG A 56 -7.67 8.94 -0.43
N GLU A 57 -8.07 7.76 -0.89
CA GLU A 57 -9.43 7.52 -1.36
C GLU A 57 -10.17 6.48 -0.51
N HIS A 58 -9.47 5.61 0.25
CA HIS A 58 -10.08 4.41 0.85
C HIS A 58 -9.99 4.29 2.37
N ARG A 59 -9.95 5.39 3.14
CA ARG A 59 -9.84 5.38 4.62
C ARG A 59 -8.68 4.51 5.17
N VAL A 60 -7.71 4.14 4.34
CA VAL A 60 -6.53 3.39 4.76
C VAL A 60 -5.52 4.35 5.39
N GLN A 61 -4.82 3.89 6.42
CA GLN A 61 -3.73 4.61 7.05
C GLN A 61 -2.46 3.76 7.07
N LEU A 62 -1.31 4.41 7.21
CA LEU A 62 -0.09 3.70 7.61
C LEU A 62 -0.17 3.38 9.09
N PHE A 63 0.39 2.23 9.47
CA PHE A 63 0.46 1.77 10.84
C PHE A 63 1.91 1.64 11.27
N ASP A 64 2.17 1.99 12.53
CA ASP A 64 3.45 1.73 13.15
C ASP A 64 3.54 0.22 13.49
N PRO A 65 4.56 -0.51 13.00
CA PRO A 65 4.67 -1.96 13.17
C PRO A 65 4.83 -2.42 14.62
N PHE A 66 5.26 -1.53 15.52
CA PHE A 66 5.56 -1.89 16.91
C PHE A 66 4.38 -1.61 17.84
N THR A 67 3.59 -0.60 17.52
CA THR A 67 2.48 -0.12 18.36
C THR A 67 1.12 -0.44 17.77
N GLU A 68 1.06 -0.87 16.50
CA GLU A 68 -0.17 -1.12 15.75
C GLU A 68 -1.12 0.09 15.79
N GLN A 69 -0.56 1.29 15.93
CA GLN A 69 -1.30 2.53 15.92
C GLN A 69 -1.20 3.20 14.55
N PRO A 70 -2.27 3.88 14.09
CA PRO A 70 -2.21 4.65 12.87
C PRO A 70 -1.20 5.79 12.99
N VAL A 71 -0.37 5.95 11.97
CA VAL A 71 0.58 7.05 11.85
C VAL A 71 -0.18 8.29 11.40
N PRO A 72 -0.18 9.40 12.17
CA PRO A 72 -0.84 10.63 11.76
C PRO A 72 -0.14 11.23 10.53
N LEU A 73 -0.84 11.26 9.39
CA LEU A 73 -0.30 11.78 8.14
C LEU A 73 -1.23 12.86 7.56
N PRO A 74 -0.73 14.09 7.32
CA PRO A 74 -1.49 15.09 6.59
C PRO A 74 -1.74 14.61 5.15
N ALA A 75 -2.99 14.66 4.68
CA ALA A 75 -3.37 14.19 3.33
C ALA A 75 -2.52 14.82 2.20
N ALA A 76 -2.12 16.09 2.36
CA ALA A 76 -1.28 16.79 1.40
C ALA A 76 0.14 16.19 1.25
N GLN A 77 0.61 15.43 2.24
CA GLN A 77 1.96 14.85 2.27
C GLN A 77 2.01 13.38 1.83
N VAL A 78 0.87 12.72 1.67
CA VAL A 78 0.79 11.28 1.32
C VAL A 78 1.62 10.95 0.08
N GLY A 79 1.48 11.72 -1.00
CA GLY A 79 2.22 11.46 -2.23
C GLY A 79 3.74 11.54 -2.03
N ALA A 80 4.21 12.64 -1.42
CA ALA A 80 5.64 12.85 -1.18
C ALA A 80 6.24 11.81 -0.22
N LEU A 81 5.49 11.39 0.80
CA LEU A 81 5.91 10.35 1.74
C LEU A 81 6.09 9.00 1.03
N VAL A 82 5.09 8.59 0.24
CA VAL A 82 5.13 7.33 -0.50
C VAL A 82 6.27 7.36 -1.52
N ASP A 83 6.42 8.47 -2.26
CA ASP A 83 7.53 8.66 -3.20
C ASP A 83 8.90 8.51 -2.51
N ASP A 84 9.10 9.14 -1.35
CA ASP A 84 10.35 9.08 -0.61
C ASP A 84 10.65 7.68 -0.08
N LEU A 85 9.62 6.98 0.36
CA LEU A 85 9.69 5.63 0.87
C LEU A 85 10.12 4.64 -0.23
N PHE A 86 9.46 4.66 -1.39
CA PHE A 86 9.81 3.82 -2.53
C PHE A 86 11.19 4.17 -3.10
N ARG A 87 11.57 5.46 -3.08
CA ARG A 87 12.90 5.93 -3.47
C ARG A 87 13.99 5.42 -2.52
N THR A 88 13.74 5.44 -1.21
CA THR A 88 14.67 4.98 -0.17
C THR A 88 14.87 3.47 -0.24
N LEU A 89 13.79 2.72 -0.46
CA LEU A 89 13.85 1.29 -0.69
C LEU A 89 14.66 0.93 -1.93
N GLY A 90 14.46 1.63 -3.05
CA GLY A 90 15.20 1.39 -4.29
C GLY A 90 14.93 0.02 -4.93
N ARG A 91 13.96 -0.74 -4.39
CA ARG A 91 13.51 -2.04 -4.85
C ARG A 91 12.02 -2.21 -4.57
N VAL A 92 11.44 -3.26 -5.15
CA VAL A 92 10.08 -3.71 -4.82
C VAL A 92 10.02 -4.05 -3.32
N PRO A 93 8.97 -3.63 -2.59
CA PRO A 93 8.79 -4.00 -1.19
C PRO A 93 8.73 -5.52 -1.01
N ASP A 94 9.35 -6.01 0.05
CA ASP A 94 9.48 -7.42 0.42
C ASP A 94 9.28 -7.59 1.94
N ILE A 95 9.20 -8.85 2.38
CA ILE A 95 8.98 -9.25 3.76
C ILE A 95 9.98 -8.54 4.69
N GLY A 96 9.46 -7.85 5.71
CA GLY A 96 10.28 -7.19 6.73
C GLY A 96 10.65 -5.75 6.43
N ASP A 97 10.13 -5.15 5.35
CA ASP A 97 10.30 -3.70 5.09
C ASP A 97 9.50 -2.83 6.08
N GLY A 98 8.64 -3.42 6.90
CA GLY A 98 8.06 -2.77 8.08
C GLY A 98 7.01 -1.70 7.77
N MET A 99 6.44 -1.74 6.57
CA MET A 99 5.38 -0.82 6.15
C MET A 99 4.02 -1.48 6.28
N TRP A 100 3.25 -1.05 7.27
CA TRP A 100 1.94 -1.61 7.54
C TRP A 100 0.84 -0.66 7.08
N LEU A 101 -0.20 -1.23 6.50
CA LEU A 101 -1.40 -0.55 6.05
C LEU A 101 -2.60 -1.17 6.75
N GLY A 102 -3.64 -0.38 6.99
CA GLY A 102 -4.96 -0.92 7.28
C GLY A 102 -5.98 0.16 7.57
N ILE A 103 -7.16 -0.30 7.98
CA ILE A 103 -8.31 0.57 8.19
C ILE A 103 -8.45 0.79 9.70
N PRO A 104 -8.29 2.03 10.20
CA PRO A 104 -8.42 2.32 11.62
C PRO A 104 -9.82 1.96 12.10
N ILE A 105 -9.88 1.16 13.17
CA ILE A 105 -11.14 0.86 13.85
C ILE A 105 -11.68 2.18 14.39
N GLN A 106 -12.83 2.64 13.87
CA GLN A 106 -13.54 3.73 14.51
C GLN A 106 -13.95 3.24 15.89
N SER A 107 -13.32 3.77 16.94
CA SER A 107 -13.88 3.68 18.27
C SER A 107 -15.22 4.40 18.22
N GLU A 108 -16.32 3.64 18.29
CA GLU A 108 -17.63 4.22 18.55
C GLU A 108 -17.53 5.01 19.86
N ILE A 109 -17.79 6.32 19.79
CA ILE A 109 -17.95 7.20 20.96
C ILE A 109 -19.42 7.17 21.37
#